data_AF-A0A183J0T6-F1
#
_entry.id   AF-A0A183J0T6-F1
#
_cell.length_a   1.000
_cell.length_b   1.000
_cell.length_c   1.000
_cell.angle_alpha   90.00
_cell.angle_beta   90.00
_cell.angle_gamma   90.00
#
_symmetry.space_group_name_H-M   'P 1'
#
loop_
_entity.id
_entity.type
_entity.pdbx_description
1 polymer ?
#
loop_
_entity_poly.entity_id
_entity_poly.type
_entity_poly.pdbx_seq_one_letter_code
_entity_poly.pdbx_strand_id
1 'polypeptide(L)'
;VTKINVRSQVLYYVDLPFPSTWRNDSFYYSSTQLPHLINSLESFMGTFVSSNPVIYIVLFIPPMFNRPLYILDHGGKRAEYNSFVVAGWGGVVVDNEATAAQASMIAIVRNYFGLNLPKTDLAIKRDSIQPLCEWEVQKLLYHNIRVAVTSLEGVLSALDSYDIKRAASLSRTAFLNSETAFFDPSLLALLYFPDDQKYAIYVPLFLPVCLPVFLSVFRILFWKS
;
A
#
# COMPACT_ATOMS: atom_id res chain seq x y z
N VAL A 1 -23.81 0.08 7.94
CA VAL A 1 -23.41 -1.09 7.11
C VAL A 1 -22.71 -0.55 5.87
N THR A 2 -21.42 -0.86 5.70
CA THR A 2 -20.63 -0.43 4.54
C THR A 2 -21.02 -1.27 3.32
N LYS A 3 -21.36 -0.61 2.20
CA LYS A 3 -21.77 -1.27 0.96
C LYS A 3 -20.53 -1.50 0.08
N ILE A 4 -20.18 -2.76 -0.14
CA ILE A 4 -19.05 -3.17 -0.98
C ILE A 4 -19.58 -3.50 -2.37
N ASN A 5 -18.96 -2.98 -3.43
CA ASN A 5 -19.28 -3.29 -4.81
C ASN A 5 -18.05 -3.93 -5.47
N VAL A 6 -18.23 -5.10 -6.08
CA VAL A 6 -17.16 -5.85 -6.75
C VAL A 6 -17.46 -5.87 -8.25
N ARG A 7 -16.49 -5.46 -9.05
CA ARG A 7 -16.51 -5.62 -10.51
C ARG A 7 -15.36 -6.50 -10.94
N SER A 8 -15.60 -7.32 -11.97
CA SER A 8 -14.58 -8.16 -12.58
C SER A 8 -14.50 -7.85 -14.08
N GLN A 9 -13.29 -7.92 -14.63
CA GLN A 9 -13.02 -7.77 -16.05
C GLN A 9 -11.85 -8.66 -16.41
N VAL A 10 -11.89 -9.23 -17.62
CA VAL A 10 -10.79 -10.00 -18.19
C VAL A 10 -10.21 -9.20 -19.35
N LEU A 11 -8.90 -9.03 -19.33
CA LEU A 11 -8.15 -8.30 -20.35
C LEU A 11 -7.19 -9.27 -21.04
N TYR A 12 -7.08 -9.16 -22.35
CA TYR A 12 -6.20 -9.99 -23.18
C TYR A 12 -5.16 -9.11 -23.85
N TYR A 13 -4.01 -9.69 -24.21
CA TYR A 13 -2.94 -9.02 -24.95
C TYR A 13 -2.41 -7.76 -24.25
N VAL A 14 -2.25 -7.83 -22.94
CA VAL A 14 -1.57 -6.77 -22.18
C VAL A 14 -0.08 -6.94 -22.40
N ASP A 15 0.51 -6.02 -23.15
CA ASP A 15 1.95 -5.97 -23.33
C ASP A 15 2.62 -5.53 -22.03
N LEU A 16 3.58 -6.35 -21.57
CA LEU A 16 4.41 -5.97 -20.44
C LEU A 16 5.44 -4.93 -20.94
N PRO A 17 5.54 -3.76 -20.28
CA PRO A 17 6.38 -2.65 -20.73
C PRO A 17 7.89 -2.93 -20.67
N PHE A 18 8.32 -4.02 -20.03
CA PHE A 18 9.75 -4.39 -19.93
C PHE A 18 9.95 -5.86 -20.27
N PRO A 19 11.06 -6.21 -20.96
CA PRO A 19 11.42 -7.59 -21.21
C PRO A 19 11.78 -8.30 -19.89
N SER A 20 11.29 -9.52 -19.72
CA SER A 20 11.67 -10.39 -18.59
C SER A 20 13.09 -10.90 -18.76
N THR A 21 13.81 -11.05 -17.65
CA THR A 21 15.16 -11.64 -17.66
C THR A 21 15.07 -13.16 -17.64
N TRP A 22 15.73 -13.84 -18.58
CA TRP A 22 15.81 -15.30 -18.61
C TRP A 22 17.03 -15.78 -17.81
N ARG A 23 16.80 -16.67 -16.84
CA ARG A 23 17.85 -17.31 -16.04
C ARG A 23 17.35 -18.69 -15.60
N ASN A 24 18.22 -19.70 -15.54
CA ASN A 24 17.90 -21.01 -14.92
C ASN A 24 16.53 -21.60 -15.32
N ASP A 25 16.21 -21.60 -16.62
CA ASP A 25 14.96 -22.16 -17.15
C ASP A 25 13.68 -21.46 -16.66
N SER A 26 13.78 -20.19 -16.30
CA SER A 26 12.65 -19.38 -15.84
C SER A 26 12.82 -17.91 -16.21
N PHE A 27 11.69 -17.23 -16.35
CA PHE A 27 11.65 -15.79 -16.57
C PHE A 27 11.52 -15.07 -15.24
N TYR A 28 12.17 -13.91 -15.12
CA TYR A 28 12.18 -13.12 -13.90
C TYR A 28 11.91 -11.64 -14.14
N TYR A 29 11.16 -11.05 -13.21
CA TYR A 29 11.05 -9.61 -13.02
C TYR A 29 11.65 -9.17 -11.70
N SER A 30 12.39 -8.06 -11.73
CA SER A 30 12.87 -7.40 -10.51
C SER A 30 11.74 -6.63 -9.83
N SER A 31 11.67 -6.67 -8.50
CA SER A 31 10.73 -5.88 -7.69
C SER A 31 10.72 -4.39 -8.06
N THR A 32 11.87 -3.84 -8.45
CA THR A 32 12.04 -2.43 -8.84
C THR A 32 11.30 -2.04 -10.11
N GLN A 33 11.03 -2.99 -11.01
CA GLN A 33 10.36 -2.75 -12.28
C GLN A 33 8.83 -2.91 -12.19
N LEU A 34 8.36 -3.63 -11.17
CA LEU A 34 6.95 -4.00 -11.01
C LEU A 34 5.99 -2.80 -10.83
N PRO A 35 6.35 -1.71 -10.11
CA PRO A 35 5.47 -0.54 -10.00
C PRO A 35 5.14 0.07 -11.37
N HIS A 36 6.07 0.00 -12.32
CA HIS A 36 5.86 0.54 -13.65
C HIS A 36 4.92 -0.34 -14.51
N LEU A 37 4.66 -1.60 -14.12
CA LEU A 37 3.62 -2.42 -14.77
C LEU A 37 2.23 -1.82 -14.59
N ILE A 38 2.00 -1.09 -13.50
CA ILE A 38 0.73 -0.42 -13.22
C ILE A 38 0.42 0.58 -14.32
N ASN A 39 1.41 1.35 -14.79
CA ASN A 39 1.20 2.35 -15.83
C ASN A 39 0.62 1.72 -17.11
N SER A 40 1.13 0.55 -17.50
CA SER A 40 0.58 -0.20 -18.63
C SER A 40 -0.82 -0.71 -18.32
N LEU A 41 -1.05 -1.29 -17.13
CA LEU A 41 -2.36 -1.79 -16.73
C LEU A 41 -3.43 -0.69 -16.66
N GLU A 42 -3.10 0.50 -16.14
CA GLU A 42 -3.99 1.65 -16.04
C GLU A 42 -4.56 2.08 -17.39
N SER A 43 -3.73 2.02 -18.44
CA SER A 43 -4.17 2.34 -19.81
C SER A 43 -5.31 1.44 -20.30
N PHE A 44 -5.39 0.21 -19.79
CA PHE A 44 -6.43 -0.76 -20.13
C PHE A 44 -7.66 -0.68 -19.22
N MET A 45 -7.61 0.04 -18.09
CA MET A 45 -8.71 0.13 -17.11
C MET A 45 -9.79 1.17 -17.48
N GLY A 46 -9.90 1.53 -18.76
CA GLY A 46 -10.73 2.60 -19.33
C GLY A 46 -11.88 3.13 -18.47
N THR A 47 -11.85 4.44 -18.20
CA THR A 47 -12.98 5.31 -17.79
C THR A 47 -13.72 5.01 -16.47
N PHE A 48 -13.26 4.09 -15.62
CA PHE A 48 -13.88 3.92 -14.31
C PHE A 48 -13.37 4.97 -13.30
N VAL A 49 -14.13 6.04 -13.15
CA VAL A 49 -13.92 7.03 -12.09
C VAL A 49 -14.92 6.74 -10.97
N SER A 50 -14.41 6.30 -9.82
CA SER A 50 -15.20 6.10 -8.61
C SER A 50 -14.87 7.19 -7.60
N SER A 51 -15.90 7.77 -6.98
CA SER A 51 -15.74 8.69 -5.84
C SER A 51 -15.42 7.96 -4.53
N ASN A 52 -15.53 6.63 -4.51
CA ASN A 52 -15.19 5.77 -3.37
C ASN A 52 -13.81 5.14 -3.57
N PRO A 53 -13.08 4.80 -2.48
CA PRO A 53 -11.79 4.11 -2.59
C PRO A 53 -11.95 2.78 -3.34
N VAL A 54 -11.09 2.57 -4.33
CA VAL A 54 -11.07 1.37 -5.19
C VAL A 54 -9.81 0.58 -4.90
N ILE A 55 -9.95 -0.75 -4.83
CA ILE A 55 -8.83 -1.68 -4.67
C ILE A 55 -8.75 -2.51 -5.94
N TYR A 56 -7.62 -2.46 -6.64
CA TYR A 56 -7.38 -3.30 -7.81
C TYR A 56 -6.76 -4.62 -7.38
N ILE A 57 -7.37 -5.73 -7.80
CA ILE A 57 -6.79 -7.07 -7.62
C ILE A 57 -6.65 -7.68 -9.01
N VAL A 58 -5.41 -7.77 -9.47
CA VAL A 58 -5.09 -8.22 -10.83
C VAL A 58 -4.49 -9.62 -10.76
N LEU A 59 -5.08 -10.55 -11.52
CA LEU A 59 -4.47 -11.83 -11.82
C LEU A 59 -3.81 -11.72 -13.20
N PHE A 60 -2.49 -11.72 -13.21
CA PHE A 60 -1.68 -11.72 -14.41
C PHE A 60 -1.27 -13.15 -14.76
N ILE A 61 -1.67 -13.60 -15.94
CA ILE A 61 -1.29 -14.91 -16.49
C ILE A 61 -0.23 -14.65 -17.58
N PRO A 62 1.03 -15.05 -17.37
CA PRO A 62 2.06 -14.84 -18.36
C PRO A 62 1.78 -15.67 -19.63
N PRO A 63 2.13 -15.14 -20.82
CA PRO A 63 1.97 -15.89 -22.04
C PRO A 63 2.91 -17.11 -22.08
N MET A 64 2.57 -18.13 -22.86
CA MET A 64 3.27 -19.41 -22.90
C MET A 64 4.79 -19.29 -23.16
N PHE A 65 5.20 -18.28 -23.95
CA PHE A 65 6.61 -18.06 -24.27
C PHE A 65 7.42 -17.39 -23.12
N ASN A 66 6.75 -16.80 -22.13
CA ASN A 66 7.37 -16.17 -20.95
C ASN A 66 7.07 -16.96 -19.66
N ARG A 67 6.75 -18.25 -19.77
CA ARG A 67 6.34 -19.10 -18.64
C ARG A 67 7.43 -20.14 -18.33
N PRO A 68 7.75 -20.40 -17.04
CA PRO A 68 7.22 -19.75 -15.84
C PRO A 68 7.89 -18.39 -15.56
N LEU A 69 7.09 -17.43 -15.09
CA LEU A 69 7.52 -16.09 -14.70
C LEU A 69 7.54 -15.96 -13.17
N TYR A 70 8.63 -15.47 -12.61
CA TYR A 70 8.79 -15.28 -11.18
C TYR A 70 9.25 -13.87 -10.82
N ILE A 71 8.80 -13.38 -9.67
CA ILE A 71 9.27 -12.12 -9.11
C ILE A 71 10.52 -12.35 -8.27
N LEU A 72 11.51 -11.47 -8.44
CA LEU A 72 12.67 -11.37 -7.57
C LEU A 72 12.48 -10.25 -6.56
N ASP A 73 12.88 -10.51 -5.32
CA ASP A 73 13.01 -9.48 -4.29
C ASP A 73 14.25 -8.58 -4.56
N HIS A 74 14.38 -7.50 -3.80
CA HIS A 74 15.48 -6.53 -3.85
C HIS A 74 16.85 -7.18 -3.68
N GLY A 75 16.92 -8.31 -2.95
CA GLY A 75 18.13 -9.13 -2.82
C GLY A 75 18.42 -10.05 -4.01
N GLY A 76 17.65 -9.98 -5.10
CA GLY A 76 17.81 -10.82 -6.30
C GLY A 76 17.42 -12.28 -6.11
N LYS A 77 16.81 -12.63 -4.96
CA LYS A 77 16.27 -13.97 -4.68
C LYS A 77 14.82 -14.04 -5.14
N ARG A 78 14.35 -15.25 -5.47
CA ARG A 78 12.94 -15.48 -5.79
C ARG A 78 12.06 -15.08 -4.61
N ALA A 79 11.05 -14.26 -4.87
CA ALA A 79 10.06 -13.87 -3.89
C ALA A 79 9.27 -15.09 -3.40
N GLU A 80 8.94 -15.10 -2.11
CA GLU A 80 8.17 -16.18 -1.47
C GLU A 80 6.80 -16.36 -2.14
N TYR A 81 6.14 -15.25 -2.46
CA TYR A 81 4.90 -15.22 -3.23
C TYR A 81 5.16 -14.58 -4.59
N ASN A 82 4.56 -15.15 -5.63
CA ASN A 82 4.61 -14.57 -6.97
C ASN A 82 3.58 -13.44 -7.11
N SER A 83 3.61 -12.49 -6.18
CA SER A 83 2.66 -11.38 -6.11
C SER A 83 3.28 -10.17 -5.41
N PHE A 84 2.76 -8.99 -5.72
CA PHE A 84 3.17 -7.74 -5.08
C PHE A 84 1.98 -6.82 -4.83
N VAL A 85 2.16 -5.89 -3.90
CA VAL A 85 1.15 -4.89 -3.50
C VAL A 85 1.72 -3.51 -3.76
N VAL A 86 0.88 -2.62 -4.26
CA VAL A 86 1.19 -1.20 -4.43
C VAL A 86 0.22 -0.38 -3.59
N ALA A 87 0.80 0.39 -2.67
CA ALA A 87 0.07 1.23 -1.74
C ALA A 87 -0.88 2.18 -2.47
N GLY A 88 -2.13 2.26 -2.00
CA GLY A 88 -3.15 3.12 -2.60
C GLY A 88 -3.75 2.60 -3.92
N TRP A 89 -3.17 1.58 -4.55
CA TRP A 89 -3.68 1.01 -5.81
C TRP A 89 -4.30 -0.37 -5.60
N GLY A 90 -3.57 -1.31 -5.01
CA GLY A 90 -4.03 -2.69 -4.87
C GLY A 90 -2.88 -3.70 -5.00
N GLY A 91 -3.11 -4.84 -5.65
CA GLY A 91 -2.08 -5.86 -5.83
C GLY A 91 -2.22 -6.67 -7.11
N VAL A 92 -1.10 -7.24 -7.53
CA VAL A 92 -0.97 -8.06 -8.73
C VAL A 92 -0.42 -9.42 -8.34
N VAL A 93 -1.07 -10.48 -8.83
CA VAL A 93 -0.62 -11.87 -8.70
C VAL A 93 -0.19 -12.37 -10.07
N VAL A 94 1.02 -12.90 -10.17
CA VAL A 94 1.52 -13.59 -11.36
C VAL A 94 1.28 -15.09 -11.17
N ASP A 95 0.39 -15.68 -11.96
CA ASP A 95 0.08 -17.11 -11.83
C ASP A 95 0.73 -17.95 -12.93
N ASN A 96 1.69 -18.75 -12.47
CA ASN A 96 2.23 -19.96 -13.08
C ASN A 96 1.16 -20.82 -13.72
N GLU A 97 0.26 -21.36 -12.94
CA GLU A 97 -0.49 -22.57 -13.28
C GLU A 97 -2.00 -22.46 -13.06
N ALA A 98 -2.50 -21.23 -12.85
CA ALA A 98 -3.89 -20.94 -12.52
C ALA A 98 -4.37 -21.60 -11.19
N THR A 99 -3.44 -22.09 -10.37
CA THR A 99 -3.70 -22.83 -9.12
C THR A 99 -3.12 -22.12 -7.89
N ALA A 100 -2.09 -21.27 -8.05
CA ALA A 100 -1.44 -20.55 -6.96
C ALA A 100 -2.07 -19.19 -6.63
N ALA A 101 -3.02 -18.73 -7.45
CA ALA A 101 -3.69 -17.44 -7.28
C ALA A 101 -4.33 -17.23 -5.91
N GLN A 102 -4.89 -18.29 -5.31
CA GLN A 102 -5.67 -18.18 -4.07
C GLN A 102 -4.84 -17.71 -2.88
N ALA A 103 -3.65 -18.28 -2.67
CA ALA A 103 -2.78 -17.92 -1.55
C ALA A 103 -2.22 -16.50 -1.68
N SER A 104 -1.80 -16.13 -2.90
CA SER A 104 -1.29 -14.79 -3.22
C SER A 104 -2.38 -13.72 -3.11
N MET A 105 -3.61 -14.03 -3.50
CA MET A 105 -4.76 -13.12 -3.38
C MET A 105 -5.15 -12.90 -1.91
N ILE A 106 -5.12 -13.96 -1.10
CA ILE A 106 -5.29 -13.87 0.35
C ILE A 106 -4.18 -13.01 0.96
N ALA A 107 -2.93 -13.14 0.51
CA ALA A 107 -1.83 -12.30 0.97
C ALA A 107 -2.02 -10.82 0.61
N ILE A 108 -2.48 -10.50 -0.60
CA ILE A 108 -2.80 -9.12 -1.02
C ILE A 108 -3.90 -8.53 -0.14
N VAL A 109 -5.00 -9.27 0.03
CA VAL A 109 -6.14 -8.85 0.86
C VAL A 109 -5.68 -8.62 2.31
N ARG A 110 -4.91 -9.56 2.87
CA ARG A 110 -4.37 -9.42 4.23
C ARG A 110 -3.43 -8.22 4.36
N ASN A 111 -2.58 -7.99 3.36
CA ASN A 111 -1.66 -6.86 3.37
C ASN A 111 -2.42 -5.52 3.26
N TYR A 112 -3.37 -5.45 2.32
CA TYR A 112 -4.21 -4.28 2.11
C TYR A 112 -5.03 -3.93 3.36
N PHE A 113 -5.77 -4.91 3.92
CA PHE A 113 -6.56 -4.74 5.14
C PHE A 113 -5.72 -4.72 6.44
N GLY A 114 -4.39 -4.87 6.37
CA GLY A 114 -3.55 -4.80 7.56
C GLY A 114 -3.68 -5.97 8.51
N LEU A 115 -4.15 -7.12 8.03
CA LEU A 115 -4.22 -8.38 8.76
C LEU A 115 -2.86 -9.10 8.84
N ASN A 116 -1.80 -8.52 8.28
CA ASN A 116 -0.45 -9.04 8.43
C ASN A 116 0.03 -8.85 9.88
N LEU A 117 0.19 -9.97 10.57
CA LEU A 117 0.73 -10.07 11.92
C LEU A 117 2.26 -9.88 11.91
N PRO A 118 2.88 -9.42 13.00
CA PRO A 118 4.29 -8.97 13.06
C PRO A 118 5.35 -10.07 12.86
N LYS A 119 4.97 -11.28 12.43
CA LYS A 119 5.89 -12.40 12.19
C LYS A 119 6.00 -12.82 10.72
N THR A 120 5.32 -12.14 9.81
CA THR A 120 5.43 -12.41 8.39
C THR A 120 6.31 -11.36 7.74
N ASP A 121 7.53 -11.74 7.33
CA ASP A 121 8.52 -11.01 6.51
C ASP A 121 7.99 -10.61 5.11
N LEU A 122 6.66 -10.44 4.98
CA LEU A 122 5.92 -10.25 3.74
C LEU A 122 5.66 -8.77 3.42
N ALA A 123 6.10 -7.87 4.30
CA ALA A 123 6.24 -6.47 3.97
C ALA A 123 7.60 -6.30 3.29
N ILE A 124 7.58 -6.04 1.98
CA ILE A 124 8.73 -5.47 1.28
C ILE A 124 9.25 -4.32 2.14
N LYS A 125 10.46 -4.46 2.66
CA LYS A 125 11.10 -3.45 3.49
C LYS A 125 11.38 -2.24 2.60
N ARG A 126 10.77 -1.09 2.90
CA ARG A 126 10.95 0.14 2.11
C ARG A 126 12.30 0.75 2.48
N ASP A 127 13.23 0.77 1.52
CA ASP A 127 14.59 1.31 1.71
C ASP A 127 14.71 2.83 1.44
N SER A 128 13.62 3.57 1.28
CA SER A 128 13.70 5.01 0.97
C SER A 128 12.59 5.85 1.59
N ILE A 129 13.01 7.03 2.08
CA ILE A 129 12.25 8.08 2.76
C ILE A 129 11.27 8.72 1.76
N GLN A 130 10.16 8.04 1.48
CA GLN A 130 8.99 8.65 0.86
C GLN A 130 8.00 9.09 1.95
N PRO A 131 7.30 10.22 1.78
CA PRO A 131 6.26 10.63 2.72
C PRO A 131 5.18 9.53 2.80
N LEU A 132 4.91 9.02 4.00
CA LEU A 132 3.78 8.10 4.22
C LEU A 132 2.46 8.86 4.05
N CYS A 133 1.50 8.22 3.39
CA CYS A 133 0.14 8.77 3.31
C CYS A 133 -0.57 8.66 4.68
N GLU A 134 -1.49 9.57 4.99
CA GLU A 134 -2.16 9.64 6.30
C GLU A 134 -2.76 8.31 6.77
N TRP A 135 -3.37 7.54 5.86
CA TRP A 135 -3.95 6.23 6.19
C TRP A 135 -2.87 5.18 6.52
N GLU A 136 -1.67 5.25 5.92
CA GLU A 136 -0.54 4.37 6.23
C GLU A 136 0.05 4.72 7.60
N VAL A 137 0.15 6.01 7.91
CA VAL A 137 0.56 6.51 9.24
C VAL A 137 -0.40 6.04 10.32
N GLN A 138 -1.71 6.22 10.10
CA GLN A 138 -2.75 5.75 11.02
C GLN A 138 -2.67 4.23 11.25
N LYS A 139 -2.33 3.46 10.21
CA LYS A 139 -2.19 2.01 10.29
C LYS A 139 -0.98 1.57 11.10
N LEU A 140 0.18 2.22 10.91
CA LEU A 140 1.39 1.95 11.70
C LEU A 140 1.17 2.28 13.18
N LEU A 141 0.56 3.44 13.44
CA LEU A 141 0.18 3.87 14.79
C LEU A 141 -0.77 2.88 15.46
N TYR A 142 -1.83 2.47 14.75
CA TYR A 142 -2.80 1.48 15.24
C TYR A 142 -2.12 0.15 15.58
N HIS A 143 -1.20 -0.32 14.74
CA HIS A 143 -0.50 -1.57 14.97
C HIS A 143 0.35 -1.53 16.25
N ASN A 144 1.21 -0.52 16.39
CA ASN A 144 2.12 -0.41 17.53
C ASN A 144 1.34 -0.25 18.84
N ILE A 145 0.27 0.55 18.83
CA ILE A 145 -0.64 0.70 19.98
C ILE A 145 -1.31 -0.64 20.32
N ARG A 146 -1.83 -1.37 19.33
CA ARG A 146 -2.49 -2.66 19.56
C ARG A 146 -1.53 -3.69 20.17
N VAL A 147 -0.28 -3.74 19.69
CA VAL A 147 0.74 -4.62 20.26
C VAL A 147 1.08 -4.21 21.70
N ALA A 148 1.13 -2.91 22.01
CA ALA A 148 1.34 -2.44 23.37
C ALA A 148 0.19 -2.85 24.31
N VAL A 149 -1.06 -2.67 23.89
CA VAL A 149 -2.25 -3.04 24.67
C VAL A 149 -2.31 -4.55 24.93
N THR A 150 -2.15 -5.37 23.89
CA THR A 150 -2.13 -6.84 24.05
C THR A 150 -0.98 -7.33 24.93
N SER A 151 0.17 -6.65 24.89
CA SER A 151 1.30 -6.96 25.77
C SER A 151 0.98 -6.61 27.22
N LEU A 152 0.26 -5.50 27.49
CA LEU A 152 -0.22 -5.14 28.83
C LEU A 152 -1.27 -6.10 29.38
N GLU A 153 -2.20 -6.58 28.54
CA GLU A 153 -3.12 -7.65 28.92
C GLU A 153 -2.35 -8.92 29.31
N GLY A 154 -1.27 -9.23 28.58
CA GLY A 154 -0.33 -10.29 28.92
C GLY A 154 0.38 -10.05 30.25
N VAL A 155 0.74 -8.82 30.60
CA VAL A 155 1.32 -8.46 31.91
C VAL A 155 0.33 -8.76 33.03
N LEU A 156 -0.93 -8.37 32.90
CA LEU A 156 -1.96 -8.62 33.91
C LEU A 156 -2.11 -10.12 34.18
N SER A 157 -2.21 -10.93 33.13
CA SER A 157 -2.27 -12.39 33.27
C SER A 157 -1.01 -13.01 33.88
N ALA A 158 0.17 -12.47 33.59
CA ALA A 158 1.43 -12.95 34.15
C ALA A 158 1.57 -12.59 35.64
N LEU A 159 1.06 -11.43 36.05
CA LEU A 159 1.01 -11.01 37.45
C LEU A 159 0.07 -11.90 38.28
N ASP A 160 -1.07 -12.31 37.72
CA ASP A 160 -1.98 -13.27 38.37
C ASP A 160 -1.30 -14.63 38.60
N SER A 161 -0.41 -15.05 37.70
CA SER A 161 0.40 -16.26 37.84
C SER A 161 1.68 -16.09 38.68
N TYR A 162 1.91 -14.90 39.26
CA TYR A 162 3.12 -14.52 40.00
C TYR A 162 4.44 -14.64 39.21
N ASP A 163 4.38 -14.70 37.87
CA ASP A 163 5.56 -14.76 36.99
C ASP A 163 6.08 -13.35 36.67
N ILE A 164 6.85 -12.81 37.61
CA ILE A 164 7.41 -11.45 37.54
C ILE A 164 8.39 -11.29 36.37
N LYS A 165 9.10 -12.35 35.98
CA LYS A 165 10.08 -12.28 34.87
C LYS A 165 9.37 -12.07 33.54
N ARG A 166 8.29 -12.83 33.30
CA ARG A 166 7.47 -12.68 32.12
C ARG A 166 6.72 -11.35 32.10
N ALA A 167 6.18 -10.93 33.24
CA ALA A 167 5.55 -9.62 33.39
C ALA A 167 6.50 -8.46 33.05
N ALA A 168 7.75 -8.51 33.54
CA ALA A 168 8.76 -7.49 33.25
C ALA A 168 9.20 -7.47 31.78
N SER A 169 9.27 -8.64 31.13
CA SER A 169 9.60 -8.71 29.71
C SER A 169 8.49 -8.15 28.82
N LEU A 170 7.23 -8.44 29.16
CA LEU A 170 6.04 -7.98 28.44
C LEU A 170 5.80 -6.48 28.65
N SER A 171 6.02 -5.96 29.86
CA SER A 171 5.91 -4.53 30.13
C SER A 171 6.95 -3.72 29.36
N ARG A 172 8.18 -4.25 29.25
CA ARG A 172 9.24 -3.64 28.44
C ARG A 172 8.86 -3.60 26.96
N THR A 173 8.27 -4.67 26.42
CA THR A 173 7.82 -4.69 25.02
C THR A 173 6.65 -3.75 24.79
N ALA A 174 5.70 -3.67 25.71
CA ALA A 174 4.60 -2.71 25.65
C ALA A 174 5.11 -1.27 25.61
N PHE A 175 6.07 -0.95 26.49
CA PHE A 175 6.67 0.38 26.59
C PHE A 175 7.40 0.78 25.29
N LEU A 176 8.27 -0.09 24.78
CA LEU A 176 9.02 0.19 23.55
C LEU A 176 8.11 0.37 22.34
N ASN A 177 7.05 -0.43 22.23
CA ASN A 177 6.07 -0.28 21.14
C ASN A 177 5.24 1.00 21.28
N SER A 178 4.94 1.43 22.51
CA SER A 178 4.25 2.71 22.75
C SER A 178 5.13 3.91 22.42
N GLU A 179 6.42 3.89 22.80
CA GLU A 179 7.35 4.97 22.48
C GLU A 179 7.61 5.08 20.98
N THR A 180 7.84 3.95 20.30
CA THR A 180 8.03 3.94 18.84
C THR A 180 6.81 4.47 18.10
N ALA A 181 5.60 4.21 18.59
CA ALA A 181 4.37 4.76 18.03
C ALA A 181 4.25 6.28 18.26
N PHE A 182 4.59 6.74 19.46
CA PHE A 182 4.48 8.14 19.87
C PHE A 182 5.50 9.05 19.14
N PHE A 183 6.72 8.54 18.93
CA PHE A 183 7.83 9.27 18.31
C PHE A 183 8.01 8.97 16.83
N ASP A 184 7.02 8.37 16.16
CA ASP A 184 7.12 8.11 14.74
C ASP A 184 7.28 9.43 13.95
N PRO A 185 8.30 9.57 13.08
CA PRO A 185 8.54 10.80 12.31
C PRO A 185 7.34 11.29 11.50
N SER A 186 6.47 10.37 11.08
CA SER A 186 5.25 10.69 10.33
C SER A 186 4.16 11.33 11.19
N LEU A 187 4.18 11.09 12.50
CA LEU A 187 3.30 11.72 13.49
C LEU A 187 3.73 13.17 13.75
N LEU A 188 5.04 13.42 13.77
CA LEU A 188 5.61 14.77 13.85
C LEU A 188 5.26 15.60 12.61
N ALA A 189 5.31 14.99 11.42
CA ALA A 189 4.93 15.65 10.18
C ALA A 189 3.44 16.05 10.17
N LEU A 190 2.54 15.23 10.71
CA LEU A 190 1.11 15.56 10.83
C LEU A 190 0.87 16.80 11.72
N LEU A 191 1.71 17.02 12.73
CA LEU A 191 1.68 18.19 13.60
C LEU A 191 2.31 19.44 12.97
N TYR A 192 3.29 19.27 12.07
CA TYR A 192 4.07 20.36 11.45
C TYR A 192 3.60 20.80 10.05
N PHE A 193 2.73 20.04 9.39
CA PHE A 193 2.04 20.46 8.16
C PHE A 193 0.58 20.86 8.46
N PRO A 194 0.32 21.95 9.20
CA PRO A 194 -1.02 22.51 9.25
C PRO A 194 -1.41 22.94 7.82
N ASP A 195 -2.72 22.99 7.54
CA ASP A 195 -3.26 23.34 6.22
C ASP A 195 -2.65 24.64 5.64
N ASP A 196 -2.13 25.53 6.49
CA ASP A 196 -1.41 26.76 6.12
C ASP A 196 -0.17 26.53 5.24
N GLN A 197 0.62 25.47 5.48
CA GLN A 197 1.78 25.16 4.63
C GLN A 197 1.38 24.59 3.27
N LYS A 198 0.23 23.92 3.21
CA LYS A 198 -0.40 23.51 1.95
C LYS A 198 -0.73 24.78 1.15
N TYR A 199 -1.45 25.73 1.73
CA TYR A 199 -1.79 26.97 1.03
C TYR A 199 -0.54 27.75 0.54
N ALA A 200 0.56 27.77 1.29
CA ALA A 200 1.80 28.43 0.85
C ALA A 200 2.42 27.85 -0.44
N ILE A 201 2.24 26.55 -0.71
CA ILE A 201 2.71 25.88 -1.94
C ILE A 201 1.68 26.00 -3.06
N TYR A 202 0.38 25.81 -2.74
CA TYR A 202 -0.69 25.76 -3.74
C TYR A 202 -1.14 27.16 -4.20
N VAL A 203 -1.08 28.19 -3.36
CA VAL A 203 -1.53 29.54 -3.72
C VAL A 203 -0.70 30.12 -4.88
N PRO A 204 0.66 30.14 -4.87
CA PRO A 204 1.41 30.68 -6.00
C PRO A 204 1.20 29.90 -7.32
N LEU A 205 0.93 28.59 -7.23
CA LEU A 205 0.77 27.71 -8.39
C LEU A 205 -0.63 27.78 -9.00
N PHE A 206 -1.68 27.83 -8.19
CA PHE A 206 -3.07 27.75 -8.64
C PHE A 206 -3.76 29.11 -8.73
N LEU A 207 -3.38 30.10 -7.92
CA LEU A 207 -3.98 31.44 -7.93
C LEU A 207 -3.91 32.12 -9.32
N PRO A 208 -2.79 32.08 -10.08
CA PRO A 208 -2.69 32.74 -11.39
C PRO A 208 -3.62 32.12 -12.44
N VAL A 209 -3.93 30.82 -12.31
CA VAL A 209 -4.80 30.08 -13.23
C VAL A 209 -6.27 30.22 -12.82
N CYS A 210 -6.55 30.21 -11.52
CA CYS A 210 -7.91 30.38 -11.00
C CYS A 210 -8.46 31.79 -11.27
N LEU A 211 -7.63 32.84 -11.15
CA LEU A 211 -8.06 34.23 -11.31
C LEU A 211 -8.75 34.53 -12.66
N PRO A 212 -8.18 34.22 -13.84
CA PRO A 212 -8.81 34.47 -15.12
C PRO A 212 -10.06 33.60 -15.36
N VAL A 213 -10.10 32.39 -14.81
CA VAL A 213 -11.27 31.50 -14.90
C VAL A 213 -12.44 32.07 -14.11
N PHE A 214 -12.21 32.50 -12.87
CA PHE A 214 -13.22 33.15 -12.05
C PHE A 214 -13.71 34.46 -12.66
N LEU A 215 -12.81 35.31 -13.16
CA LEU A 215 -13.19 36.55 -13.84
C LEU A 215 -14.01 36.29 -15.11
N SER A 216 -13.68 35.25 -15.88
CA SER A 216 -14.44 34.86 -17.07
C SER A 216 -15.85 34.39 -16.72
N VAL A 217 -15.99 33.56 -15.68
CA VAL A 217 -17.29 33.09 -15.18
C VAL A 217 -18.12 34.25 -14.62
N PHE A 218 -17.51 35.13 -13.83
CA PHE A 218 -18.16 36.32 -13.29
C PHE A 218 -18.65 37.23 -14.40
N ARG A 219 -17.82 37.47 -15.43
CA ARG A 219 -18.19 38.31 -16.58
C ARG A 219 -19.36 37.73 -17.36
N ILE A 220 -19.47 36.41 -17.47
CA ILE A 220 -20.60 35.74 -18.14
C ILE A 220 -21.89 35.86 -17.31
N LEU A 221 -21.81 35.67 -15.99
CA LEU A 221 -22.96 35.75 -15.08
C LEU A 221 -23.52 37.17 -14.94
N PHE A 222 -22.66 38.19 -14.96
CA PHE A 222 -23.06 39.59 -14.81
C PHE A 222 -23.19 40.35 -16.15
N TRP A 223 -23.09 39.65 -17.30
CA TRP A 223 -23.23 40.28 -18.63
C TRP A 223 -24.64 40.86 -18.89
N LYS A 224 -25.63 40.57 -18.04
CA LYS A 224 -27.00 41.07 -18.24
C LYS A 224 -27.64 41.55 -16.93
N SER A 225 -27.21 42.74 -16.49
CA SER A 225 -28.05 43.69 -15.74
C SER A 225 -27.68 45.11 -16.12
#